data_AF-A0A9D8I0N5-F1
#
_entry.id   AF-A0A9D8I0N5-F1
#
_cell.length_a   1.000
_cell.length_b   1.000
_cell.length_c   1.000
_cell.angle_alpha   90.00
_cell.angle_beta   90.00
_cell.angle_gamma   90.00
#
_symmetry.space_group_name_H-M   'P 1'
#
loop_
_entity.id
_entity.type
_entity.pdbx_description
1 polymer ?
#
loop_
_entity_poly.entity_id
_entity_poly.type
_entity_poly.pdbx_seq_one_letter_code
_entity_poly.pdbx_strand_id
1 'polypeptide(L)'
;MIPNPIRKVLSSMRAQRVRALLMGGQACVFYGAAEFSRDTDFVILADAPNLARLRKALAELQAEPIAVPPFALKHLRRGHAIHFRCQHPQATGMRVDLMSKMRGVDSFAKLWMRRTTLRTPGGEKCDLLSLPDLVQAKKTQRDREYWLPLKKELEKLRHAK
;
A
#
# COMPACT_ATOMS: atom_id res chain seq x y z
N MET A 1 27.45 -6.07 2.45
CA MET A 1 26.12 -6.27 1.84
C MET A 1 25.29 -5.04 2.19
N ILE A 2 24.91 -4.21 1.22
CA ILE A 2 24.13 -3.00 1.49
C ILE A 2 22.79 -3.45 2.10
N PRO A 3 22.42 -2.98 3.30
CA PRO A 3 21.13 -3.35 3.90
C PRO A 3 20.02 -2.90 2.96
N ASN A 4 19.13 -3.81 2.55
CA ASN A 4 17.96 -3.44 1.75
C ASN A 4 17.03 -2.56 2.63
N PRO A 5 16.83 -1.27 2.31
CA PRO A 5 16.11 -0.32 3.17
C PRO A 5 14.71 -0.78 3.59
N ILE A 6 14.02 -1.54 2.72
CA ILE A 6 12.69 -2.07 3.02
C ILE A 6 12.69 -3.01 4.23
N ARG A 7 13.78 -3.75 4.48
CA ARG A 7 13.83 -4.70 5.59
C ARG A 7 13.65 -4.01 6.93
N LYS A 8 14.24 -2.82 7.08
CA LYS A 8 14.06 -2.02 8.30
C LYS A 8 12.62 -1.52 8.43
N VAL A 9 12.00 -1.07 7.35
CA VAL A 9 10.58 -0.67 7.36
C VAL A 9 9.69 -1.86 7.78
N LEU A 10 9.86 -3.02 7.16
CA LEU A 10 9.09 -4.23 7.46
C LEU A 10 9.30 -4.71 8.90
N SER A 11 10.55 -4.70 9.39
CA SER A 11 10.85 -5.13 10.75
C SER A 11 10.26 -4.17 11.79
N SER A 12 10.30 -2.85 11.57
CA SER A 12 9.67 -1.86 12.46
C SER A 12 8.15 -2.02 12.50
N MET A 13 7.48 -2.19 11.34
CA MET A 13 6.04 -2.46 11.29
C MET A 13 5.67 -3.74 12.05
N ARG A 14 6.48 -4.80 11.89
CA ARG A 14 6.27 -6.08 12.56
C ARG A 14 6.51 -6.02 14.06
N ALA A 15 7.59 -5.39 14.50
CA ALA A 15 7.96 -5.24 15.91
C ALA A 15 6.85 -4.54 16.69
N GLN A 16 6.25 -3.51 16.09
CA GLN A 16 5.14 -2.77 16.68
C GLN A 16 3.77 -3.42 16.44
N ARG A 17 3.72 -4.59 15.77
CA ARG A 17 2.50 -5.36 15.45
C ARG A 17 1.46 -4.53 14.68
N VAL A 18 1.92 -3.69 13.76
CA VAL A 18 1.04 -2.90 12.89
C VAL A 18 0.26 -3.86 11.99
N ARG A 19 -1.06 -3.72 11.97
CA ARG A 19 -1.94 -4.36 10.98
C ARG A 19 -1.82 -3.59 9.68
N ALA A 20 -0.89 -4.03 8.85
CA ALA A 20 -0.60 -3.49 7.54
C ALA A 20 -0.39 -4.65 6.55
N LEU A 21 -0.77 -4.46 5.30
CA LEU A 21 -0.44 -5.35 4.20
C LEU A 21 0.45 -4.58 3.22
N LEU A 22 1.62 -5.14 2.91
CA LEU A 22 2.50 -4.61 1.87
C LEU A 22 1.78 -4.70 0.52
N MET A 23 1.90 -3.64 -0.27
CA MET A 23 1.33 -3.53 -1.61
C MET A 23 2.32 -2.84 -2.57
N GLY A 24 1.85 -2.47 -3.75
CA GLY A 24 2.64 -1.72 -4.73
C GLY A 24 3.80 -2.53 -5.33
N GLY A 25 4.84 -1.82 -5.79
CA GLY A 25 5.98 -2.43 -6.48
C GLY A 25 6.74 -3.42 -5.60
N GLN A 26 6.93 -3.09 -4.32
CA GLN A 26 7.61 -3.97 -3.37
C GLN A 26 6.89 -5.30 -3.18
N ALA A 27 5.55 -5.29 -3.12
CA ALA A 27 4.80 -6.55 -3.08
C ALA A 27 5.01 -7.38 -4.37
N CYS A 28 5.08 -6.75 -5.54
CA CYS A 28 5.40 -7.45 -6.79
C CYS A 28 6.78 -8.12 -6.76
N VAL A 29 7.79 -7.49 -6.16
CA VAL A 29 9.13 -8.08 -6.00
C VAL A 29 9.07 -9.37 -5.18
N PHE A 30 8.30 -9.38 -4.09
CA PHE A 30 8.07 -10.59 -3.29
C PHE A 30 7.33 -11.69 -4.06
N TYR A 31 6.55 -11.33 -5.08
CA TYR A 31 5.91 -12.26 -6.02
C TYR A 31 6.79 -12.64 -7.23
N GLY A 32 8.07 -12.23 -7.25
CA GLY A 32 9.03 -12.61 -8.28
C GLY A 32 9.24 -11.60 -9.41
N ALA A 33 8.72 -10.37 -9.30
CA ALA A 33 9.02 -9.32 -10.28
C ALA A 33 10.46 -8.81 -10.15
N ALA A 34 11.09 -8.50 -11.29
CA ALA A 34 12.49 -8.09 -11.38
C ALA A 34 12.75 -6.58 -11.14
N GLU A 35 11.74 -5.79 -10.76
CA GLU A 35 11.82 -4.32 -10.74
C GLU A 35 12.08 -3.76 -9.32
N PHE A 36 13.04 -2.83 -9.22
CA PHE A 36 13.40 -2.17 -7.96
C PHE A 36 12.50 -0.95 -7.71
N SER A 37 11.63 -1.01 -6.70
CA SER A 37 10.88 0.15 -6.21
C SER A 37 11.66 0.89 -5.11
N ARG A 38 11.51 2.22 -5.04
CA ARG A 38 12.17 3.10 -4.06
C ARG A 38 11.26 3.50 -2.89
N ASP A 39 10.02 3.02 -2.91
CA ASP A 39 8.97 3.32 -1.95
C ASP A 39 8.37 2.02 -1.39
N THR A 40 7.79 2.12 -0.18
CA THR A 40 7.05 1.03 0.42
C THR A 40 5.60 1.46 0.61
N ASP A 41 4.68 0.81 -0.09
CA ASP A 41 3.26 1.07 0.03
C ASP A 41 2.61 0.08 0.98
N PHE A 42 1.76 0.58 1.88
CA PHE A 42 0.93 -0.25 2.75
C PHE A 42 -0.53 0.15 2.71
N VAL A 43 -1.40 -0.85 2.67
CA VAL A 43 -2.76 -0.70 3.15
C VAL A 43 -2.80 -1.04 4.65
N ILE A 44 -3.43 -0.21 5.47
CA ILE A 44 -3.51 -0.39 6.92
C ILE A 44 -4.94 -0.43 7.44
N LEU A 45 -5.13 -1.05 8.61
CA LEU A 45 -6.38 -0.90 9.37
C LEU A 45 -6.47 0.52 9.95
N ALA A 46 -7.47 1.29 9.54
CA ALA A 46 -7.72 2.64 10.04
C ALA A 46 -8.57 2.65 11.33
N ASP A 47 -7.95 2.22 12.44
CA ASP A 47 -8.49 2.34 13.79
C ASP A 47 -7.47 3.00 14.75
N ALA A 48 -7.94 3.50 15.89
CA ALA A 48 -7.08 4.20 16.84
C ALA A 48 -5.95 3.29 17.40
N PRO A 49 -6.21 2.01 17.80
CA PRO A 49 -5.15 1.13 18.29
C PRO A 49 -4.05 0.85 17.27
N ASN A 50 -4.40 0.63 16.00
CA ASN A 50 -3.44 0.39 14.94
C ASN A 50 -2.64 1.65 14.60
N LEU A 51 -3.28 2.82 14.62
CA LEU A 51 -2.57 4.09 14.44
C LEU A 51 -1.57 4.36 15.56
N ALA A 52 -1.89 3.98 16.81
CA ALA A 52 -0.94 4.09 17.91
C ALA A 52 0.30 3.19 17.70
N ARG A 53 0.09 1.95 17.23
CA ARG A 53 1.19 1.05 16.84
C ARG A 53 2.02 1.60 15.69
N LEU A 54 1.34 2.12 14.67
CA LEU A 54 1.98 2.74 13.52
C LEU A 54 2.81 3.97 13.91
N ARG A 55 2.34 4.82 14.84
CA ARG A 55 3.12 5.95 15.37
C ARG A 55 4.44 5.50 15.97
N LYS A 56 4.46 4.40 16.73
CA LYS A 56 5.70 3.83 17.28
C LYS A 56 6.65 3.35 16.17
N ALA A 57 6.11 2.71 15.13
CA ALA A 57 6.91 2.23 14.00
C ALA A 57 7.51 3.40 13.20
N LEU A 58 6.72 4.44 12.94
CA LEU A 58 7.19 5.65 12.26
C LEU A 58 8.22 6.41 13.11
N ALA A 59 8.06 6.47 14.43
CA ALA A 59 9.05 7.06 15.34
C ALA A 59 10.38 6.28 15.30
N GLU A 60 10.33 4.94 15.33
CA GLU A 60 11.51 4.09 15.18
C GLU A 60 12.23 4.32 13.83
N LEU A 61 11.46 4.54 12.77
CA LEU A 61 11.98 4.86 11.44
C LEU A 61 12.44 6.33 11.28
N GLN A 62 12.25 7.15 12.31
CA GLN A 62 12.44 8.60 12.26
C GLN A 62 11.74 9.19 11.03
N ALA A 63 10.49 8.75 10.80
CA ALA A 63 9.76 9.02 9.58
C ALA A 63 8.90 10.28 9.70
N GLU A 64 9.11 11.23 8.79
CA GLU A 64 8.42 12.52 8.77
C GLU A 64 7.42 12.60 7.63
N PRO A 65 6.22 13.19 7.84
CA PRO A 65 5.29 13.46 6.75
C PRO A 65 5.91 14.41 5.73
N ILE A 66 5.85 14.06 4.44
CA ILE A 66 6.44 14.86 3.36
C ILE A 66 5.42 15.49 2.41
N ALA A 67 4.13 15.25 2.63
CA ALA A 67 3.05 15.81 1.84
C ALA A 67 1.79 15.98 2.69
N VAL A 68 0.88 16.82 2.23
CA VAL A 68 -0.48 16.87 2.76
C VAL A 68 -1.27 15.62 2.32
N PRO A 69 -2.24 15.14 3.11
CA PRO A 69 -2.71 15.67 4.40
C PRO A 69 -1.83 15.25 5.60
N PRO A 70 -1.94 15.95 6.75
CA PRO A 70 -1.24 15.57 7.97
C PRO A 70 -1.66 14.19 8.47
N PHE A 71 -0.82 13.56 9.30
CA PHE A 71 -1.08 12.22 9.81
C PHE A 71 -2.22 12.16 10.83
N ALA A 72 -3.45 11.98 10.32
CA ALA A 72 -4.65 11.86 11.12
C ALA A 72 -5.64 10.80 10.57
N LEU A 73 -6.32 10.12 11.49
CA LEU A 73 -7.28 9.06 11.20
C LEU A 73 -8.39 9.49 10.24
N LYS A 74 -8.86 10.73 10.35
CA LYS A 74 -9.91 11.30 9.50
C LYS A 74 -9.56 11.26 8.01
N HIS A 75 -8.29 11.46 7.66
CA HIS A 75 -7.83 11.47 6.27
C HIS A 75 -7.76 10.06 5.70
N LEU A 76 -7.20 9.11 6.48
CA LEU A 76 -7.18 7.71 6.11
C LEU A 76 -8.60 7.17 5.90
N ARG A 77 -9.54 7.46 6.80
CA ARG A 77 -10.95 7.05 6.68
C ARG A 77 -11.65 7.63 5.46
N ARG A 78 -11.23 8.80 4.98
CA ARG A 78 -11.70 9.40 3.71
C ARG A 78 -11.02 8.81 2.47
N GLY A 79 -10.04 7.94 2.65
CA GLY A 79 -9.28 7.30 1.57
C GLY A 79 -8.09 8.10 1.08
N HIS A 80 -7.65 9.13 1.81
CA HIS A 80 -6.44 9.87 1.45
C HIS A 80 -5.20 9.04 1.80
N ALA A 81 -4.22 9.05 0.91
CA ALA A 81 -2.90 8.53 1.20
C ALA A 81 -2.11 9.51 2.08
N ILE A 82 -1.18 8.99 2.87
CA ILE A 82 -0.28 9.77 3.72
C ILE A 82 1.14 9.28 3.47
N HIS A 83 2.03 10.22 3.18
CA HIS A 83 3.36 9.94 2.66
C HIS A 83 4.41 10.35 3.69
N PHE A 84 5.33 9.44 4.00
CA PHE A 84 6.42 9.66 4.93
C PHE A 84 7.78 9.44 4.28
N ARG A 85 8.81 10.08 4.82
CA ARG A 85 10.21 9.84 4.49
C ARG A 85 10.96 9.41 5.73
N CYS A 86 11.63 8.27 5.66
CA CYS A 86 12.41 7.74 6.77
C CYS A 86 13.78 8.44 6.85
N GLN A 87 14.22 8.72 8.08
CA GLN A 87 15.56 9.24 8.37
C GLN A 87 16.46 8.23 9.11
N HIS A 88 15.91 7.08 9.51
CA HIS A 88 16.69 6.03 10.18
C HIS A 88 17.88 5.55 9.32
N PRO A 89 19.10 5.37 9.87
CA PRO A 89 20.31 5.04 9.08
C PRO A 89 20.20 3.81 8.17
N GLN A 90 19.42 2.80 8.57
CA GLN A 90 19.17 1.59 7.78
C GLN A 90 18.02 1.71 6.75
N ALA A 91 17.34 2.85 6.71
CA ALA A 91 16.22 3.13 5.81
C ALA A 91 16.24 4.57 5.27
N THR A 92 17.41 5.22 5.26
CA THR A 92 17.54 6.65 4.95
C THR A 92 16.95 6.96 3.57
N GLY A 93 16.06 7.95 3.52
CA GLY A 93 15.43 8.39 2.28
C GLY A 93 14.32 7.47 1.75
N MET A 94 14.07 6.33 2.39
CA MET A 94 13.01 5.41 2.01
C MET A 94 11.64 6.07 2.21
N ARG A 95 10.78 6.00 1.20
CA ARG A 95 9.39 6.47 1.32
C ARG A 95 8.51 5.37 1.89
N VAL A 96 7.61 5.78 2.79
CA VAL A 96 6.54 4.92 3.31
C VAL A 96 5.22 5.61 3.01
N ASP A 97 4.43 4.97 2.16
CA ASP A 97 3.14 5.46 1.71
C ASP A 97 2.04 4.61 2.34
N LEU A 98 1.09 5.27 2.98
CA LEU A 98 0.03 4.62 3.73
C LEU A 98 -1.33 4.99 3.17
N MET A 99 -2.19 3.99 3.00
CA MET A 99 -3.60 4.17 2.71
C MET A 99 -4.44 3.21 3.53
N SER A 100 -5.74 3.49 3.68
CA SER A 100 -6.66 2.56 4.36
C SER A 100 -7.84 2.11 3.50
N LYS A 101 -8.00 2.74 2.34
CA LYS A 101 -9.01 2.42 1.34
C LYS A 101 -8.35 2.46 -0.02
N MET A 102 -8.61 1.44 -0.82
CA MET A 102 -8.18 1.33 -2.20
C MET A 102 -9.44 1.18 -3.06
N ARG A 103 -9.46 1.82 -4.23
CA ARG A 103 -10.60 1.72 -5.15
C ARG A 103 -10.62 0.31 -5.76
N GLY A 104 -11.81 -0.27 -5.89
CA GLY A 104 -12.01 -1.51 -6.64
C GLY A 104 -11.59 -2.80 -5.91
N VAL A 105 -11.21 -2.72 -4.63
CA VAL A 105 -10.90 -3.88 -3.77
C VAL A 105 -11.77 -3.86 -2.50
N ASP A 106 -11.79 -4.98 -1.78
CA ASP A 106 -12.58 -5.14 -0.56
C ASP A 106 -12.07 -4.32 0.63
N SER A 107 -12.84 -4.33 1.73
CA SER A 107 -12.42 -3.79 3.02
C SER A 107 -11.16 -4.47 3.57
N PHE A 108 -10.40 -3.73 4.39
CA PHE A 108 -9.19 -4.25 5.03
C PHE A 108 -9.41 -5.59 5.75
N ALA A 109 -10.56 -5.79 6.41
CA ALA A 109 -10.85 -7.04 7.11
C ALA A 109 -10.87 -8.26 6.17
N LYS A 110 -11.50 -8.13 5.00
CA LYS A 110 -11.53 -9.20 3.99
C LYS A 110 -10.16 -9.40 3.35
N LEU A 111 -9.46 -8.31 3.02
CA LEU A 111 -8.09 -8.36 2.49
C LEU A 111 -7.15 -9.06 3.48
N TRP A 112 -7.29 -8.76 4.76
CA TRP A 112 -6.49 -9.36 5.83
C TRP A 112 -6.70 -10.87 5.91
N MET A 113 -7.92 -11.37 5.76
CA MET A 113 -8.21 -12.80 5.83
C MET A 113 -7.56 -13.61 4.70
N ARG A 114 -7.44 -13.03 3.50
CA ARG A 114 -6.87 -13.69 2.32
C ARG A 114 -5.45 -13.22 1.96
N ARG A 115 -4.80 -12.50 2.88
CA ARG A 115 -3.44 -11.98 2.69
C ARG A 115 -2.44 -13.11 2.44
N THR A 116 -1.38 -12.81 1.73
CA THR A 116 -0.23 -13.73 1.62
C THR A 116 0.79 -13.38 2.69
N THR A 117 1.25 -14.35 3.46
CA THR A 117 2.36 -14.16 4.41
C THR A 117 3.61 -14.81 3.85
N LEU A 118 4.66 -14.01 3.60
CA LEU A 118 5.94 -14.50 3.12
C LEU A 118 7.03 -14.28 4.17
N ARG A 119 8.13 -15.02 4.03
CA ARG A 119 9.36 -14.78 4.79
C ARG A 119 10.34 -14.01 3.91
N THR A 120 10.91 -12.95 4.47
CA THR A 120 12.07 -12.28 3.88
C THR A 120 13.29 -13.22 3.95
N PRO A 121 14.34 -12.99 3.14
CA PRO A 121 15.61 -13.70 3.29
C PRO A 121 16.23 -13.58 4.69
N GLY A 122 15.86 -12.56 5.46
CA GLY A 122 16.26 -12.38 6.86
C GLY A 122 15.43 -13.17 7.88
N GLY A 123 14.47 -13.97 7.43
CA GLY A 123 13.57 -14.75 8.29
C GLY A 123 12.38 -13.97 8.86
N GLU A 124 12.28 -12.68 8.58
CA GLU A 124 11.17 -11.85 9.03
C GLU A 124 9.89 -12.19 8.26
N LYS A 125 8.74 -12.29 8.95
CA LYS A 125 7.45 -12.48 8.28
C LYS A 125 6.89 -11.14 7.81
N CYS A 126 6.48 -11.07 6.55
CA CYS A 126 5.78 -9.94 5.95
C CYS A 126 4.38 -10.39 5.52
N ASP A 127 3.37 -9.58 5.81
CA ASP A 127 2.00 -9.75 5.33
C ASP A 127 1.80 -8.86 4.09
N LEU A 128 1.34 -9.44 2.99
CA LEU A 128 1.16 -8.79 1.70
C LEU A 128 -0.30 -8.87 1.25
N LEU A 129 -0.73 -7.90 0.44
CA LEU A 129 -1.94 -8.07 -0.37
C LEU A 129 -1.79 -9.32 -1.23
N SER A 130 -2.88 -10.09 -1.34
CA SER A 130 -2.89 -11.24 -2.24
C SER A 130 -2.61 -10.79 -3.68
N LEU A 131 -2.00 -11.65 -4.50
CA LEU A 131 -1.70 -11.33 -5.89
C LEU A 131 -2.95 -10.89 -6.68
N PRO A 132 -4.13 -11.55 -6.56
CA PRO A 132 -5.36 -11.05 -7.20
C PRO A 132 -5.79 -9.66 -6.74
N ASP A 133 -5.69 -9.36 -5.44
CA ASP A 133 -6.03 -8.04 -4.91
C ASP A 133 -5.02 -6.98 -5.34
N LEU A 134 -3.73 -7.33 -5.48
CA LEU A 134 -2.68 -6.43 -5.94
C LEU A 134 -2.92 -6.03 -7.41
N VAL A 135 -3.25 -7.00 -8.27
CA VAL A 135 -3.66 -6.74 -9.65
C VAL A 135 -4.90 -5.84 -9.68
N GLN A 136 -5.89 -6.15 -8.86
CA GLN A 136 -7.14 -5.38 -8.80
C GLN A 136 -6.92 -3.95 -8.27
N ALA A 137 -6.04 -3.75 -7.29
CA ALA A 137 -5.68 -2.43 -6.76
C ALA A 137 -4.94 -1.58 -7.80
N LYS A 138 -4.15 -2.21 -8.69
CA LYS A 138 -3.41 -1.51 -9.76
C LYS A 138 -4.27 -1.25 -11.01
N LYS A 139 -5.36 -1.99 -11.21
CA LYS A 139 -6.32 -1.74 -12.29
C LYS A 139 -6.96 -0.36 -12.13
N THR A 140 -6.55 0.57 -12.96
CA THR A 140 -7.24 1.86 -13.11
C THR A 140 -8.48 1.65 -13.98
N GLN A 141 -9.58 2.36 -13.71
CA GLN A 141 -10.73 2.38 -14.62
C GLN A 141 -10.44 3.14 -15.91
N ARG A 142 -9.19 3.55 -16.21
CA ARG A 142 -8.88 4.34 -17.41
C ARG A 142 -9.28 3.62 -18.69
N ASP A 143 -9.08 2.31 -18.81
CA ASP A 143 -9.55 1.56 -20.00
C ASP A 143 -11.08 1.60 -20.13
N ARG A 144 -11.79 1.43 -19.00
CA ARG A 144 -13.26 1.51 -18.97
C ARG A 144 -13.77 2.91 -19.27
N GLU A 145 -13.13 3.94 -18.70
CA GLU A 145 -13.44 5.35 -18.88
C GLU A 145 -13.11 5.80 -20.31
N TYR A 146 -12.02 5.29 -20.90
CA TYR A 146 -11.61 5.54 -22.29
C TYR A 146 -12.61 4.96 -23.29
N TRP A 147 -13.16 3.77 -23.03
CA TRP A 147 -14.16 3.15 -23.93
C TRP A 147 -15.58 3.67 -23.72
N LEU A 148 -15.86 4.37 -22.61
CA LEU A 148 -17.23 4.78 -22.25
C LEU A 148 -17.86 5.79 -23.25
N PRO A 149 -17.14 6.80 -23.76
CA PRO A 149 -17.66 7.69 -24.80
C PRO A 149 -17.95 6.94 -26.11
N LEU A 150 -17.02 6.08 -26.55
CA LEU A 150 -17.17 5.30 -27.77
C LEU A 150 -18.36 4.32 -27.67
N LYS A 151 -18.51 3.64 -26.53
CA LYS A 151 -19.64 2.75 -26.28
C LYS A 151 -20.99 3.50 -26.35
N LYS A 152 -21.07 4.70 -25.75
CA LYS A 152 -22.28 5.54 -25.83
C LYS A 152 -22.61 5.91 -27.27
N GLU A 153 -21.60 6.23 -28.08
CA GLU A 153 -21.82 6.58 -29.48
C GLU A 153 -22.29 5.37 -30.31
N LEU A 154 -21.68 4.21 -30.10
CA LEU A 154 -22.12 2.95 -30.73
C LEU A 154 -23.54 2.54 -30.32
N GLU A 155 -23.93 2.77 -29.06
CA GLU A 155 -25.30 2.51 -28.61
C GLU A 155 -26.33 3.45 -29.27
N LYS A 156 -26.01 4.74 -29.46
CA LYS A 156 -26.88 5.66 -30.22
C LYS A 156 -27.07 5.17 -31.65
N LEU A 157 -25.99 4.78 -32.33
CA LEU A 157 -26.04 4.27 -33.70
C LEU A 157 -26.83 2.94 -33.80
N ARG A 158 -26.80 2.11 -32.76
CA ARG A 158 -27.59 0.87 -32.69
C ARG A 158 -29.10 1.12 -32.57
N HIS A 159 -29.49 2.21 -31.90
CA HIS A 159 -30.88 2.58 -31.67
C HIS A 159 -31.45 3.55 -32.72
N ALA A 160 -30.63 3.97 -33.69
CA ALA A 160 -31.03 4.81 -34.83
C ALA A 160 -31.53 4.00 -36.05
N LYS A 161 -31.97 2.75 -35.83
CA LYS A 161 -32.66 1.91 -36.82
C LYS A 161 -34.13 1.82 -36.51
#